data_AF-A0A315XER6-F1
#
_entry.id   AF-A0A315XER6-F1
#
_cell.length_a   1.000
_cell.length_b   1.000
_cell.length_c   1.000
_cell.angle_alpha   90.00
_cell.angle_beta   90.00
_cell.angle_gamma   90.00
#
_symmetry.space_group_name_H-M   'P 1'
#
loop_
_entity.id
_entity.type
_entity.pdbx_description
1 polymer ?
#
loop_
_entity_poly.entity_id
_entity_poly.type
_entity_poly.pdbx_seq_one_letter_code
_entity_poly.pdbx_strand_id
1 'polypeptide(L)'
;MPDSNRKFRIAITILSILLICSSAFLFISLEDIKQKDASITAMSGEVTSQKQKISQLESNVSSLSGNLSRTERLLENETQTRQKLEEDIINLTMVTKSDYGVIGVDENDIGHVIPLEVIIKEGNSNLFLNVANVLVDEAMQSSYQTAIRVAREVTRTSLVKKDILVNIKSPPQEQKLIISGGSAGGAITIAAIAAMEGKAPLSDVLMTGTISEDHSIGQIGAPRAKGIAAKENGAKLFLVPPGQKNEVGDIGIEVREVRTIEEAVKYAI
;
A
#
# COMPACT_ATOMS: atom_id res chain seq x y z
N MET A 1 107.01 -36.19 21.06
CA MET A 1 106.18 -35.02 20.68
C MET A 1 104.77 -35.17 21.26
N PRO A 2 104.46 -34.50 22.40
CA PRO A 2 103.22 -34.69 23.15
C PRO A 2 102.02 -33.87 22.65
N ASP A 3 102.22 -33.00 21.65
CA ASP A 3 101.29 -31.93 21.30
C ASP A 3 100.14 -32.37 20.35
N SER A 4 100.35 -33.39 19.51
CA SER A 4 99.32 -33.96 18.61
C SER A 4 98.21 -34.69 19.38
N ASN A 5 98.59 -35.45 20.41
CA ASN A 5 97.65 -36.25 21.20
C ASN A 5 96.72 -35.37 22.05
N ARG A 6 97.17 -34.18 22.47
CA ARG A 6 96.36 -33.19 23.18
C ARG A 6 95.35 -32.52 22.25
N LYS A 7 95.76 -32.13 21.03
CA LYS A 7 94.85 -31.54 20.02
C LYS A 7 93.79 -32.54 19.56
N PHE A 8 94.14 -33.82 19.41
CA PHE A 8 93.22 -34.89 19.05
C PHE A 8 92.18 -35.16 20.15
N ARG A 9 92.59 -35.20 21.43
CA ARG A 9 91.67 -35.31 22.57
C ARG A 9 90.71 -34.11 22.67
N ILE A 10 91.20 -32.90 22.42
CA ILE A 10 90.36 -31.68 22.40
C ILE A 10 89.33 -31.73 21.26
N ALA A 11 89.74 -32.14 20.05
CA ALA A 11 88.84 -32.28 18.91
C ALA A 11 87.72 -33.32 19.17
N ILE A 12 88.06 -34.45 19.81
CA ILE A 12 87.06 -35.46 20.22
C ILE A 12 86.08 -34.88 21.25
N THR A 13 86.56 -34.14 22.26
CA THR A 13 85.68 -33.53 23.26
C THR A 13 84.76 -32.46 22.66
N ILE A 14 85.25 -31.69 21.68
CA ILE A 14 84.43 -30.69 20.97
C ILE A 14 83.36 -31.40 20.13
N LEU A 15 83.73 -32.48 19.42
CA LEU A 15 82.81 -33.25 18.60
C LEU A 15 81.73 -33.94 19.43
N SER A 16 82.08 -34.49 20.60
CA SER A 16 81.09 -35.10 21.49
C SER A 16 80.17 -34.07 22.13
N ILE A 17 80.68 -32.88 22.51
CA ILE A 17 79.83 -31.76 22.97
C ILE A 17 78.88 -31.30 21.85
N LEU A 18 79.37 -31.17 20.61
CA LEU A 18 78.55 -30.78 19.46
C LEU A 18 77.42 -31.80 19.20
N LEU A 19 77.73 -33.09 19.33
CA LEU A 19 76.79 -34.19 19.12
C LEU A 19 75.71 -34.22 20.21
N ILE A 20 76.09 -33.93 21.47
CA ILE A 20 75.16 -33.78 22.60
C ILE A 20 74.29 -32.52 22.44
N CYS A 21 74.84 -31.40 22.00
CA CYS A 21 74.06 -30.18 21.74
C CYS A 21 73.07 -30.37 20.59
N SER A 22 73.47 -31.07 19.52
CA SER A 22 72.60 -31.40 18.39
C SER A 22 71.46 -32.34 18.80
N SER A 23 71.75 -33.37 19.60
CA SER A 23 70.70 -34.28 20.11
C SER A 23 69.75 -33.57 21.07
N ALA A 24 70.24 -32.68 21.93
CA ALA A 24 69.42 -31.85 22.79
C ALA A 24 68.52 -30.88 21.99
N PHE A 25 69.07 -30.25 20.93
CA PHE A 25 68.31 -29.37 20.05
C PHE A 25 67.21 -30.12 19.29
N LEU A 26 67.52 -31.32 18.77
CA LEU A 26 66.54 -32.21 18.16
C LEU A 26 65.44 -32.60 19.15
N PHE A 27 65.80 -32.88 20.41
CA PHE A 27 64.83 -33.22 21.45
C PHE A 27 63.87 -32.06 21.76
N ILE A 28 64.39 -30.84 21.97
CA ILE A 28 63.57 -29.64 22.20
C ILE A 28 62.65 -29.36 21.00
N SER A 29 63.19 -29.48 19.78
CA SER A 29 62.41 -29.30 18.55
C SER A 29 61.27 -30.34 18.44
N LEU A 30 61.51 -31.56 18.91
CA LEU A 30 60.50 -32.63 18.93
C LEU A 30 59.37 -32.32 19.93
N GLU A 31 59.69 -31.76 21.09
CA GLU A 31 58.73 -31.35 22.12
C GLU A 31 57.80 -30.23 21.61
N ASP A 32 58.37 -29.21 20.96
CA ASP A 32 57.63 -28.10 20.33
C ASP A 32 56.67 -28.59 19.23
N ILE A 33 57.09 -29.57 18.42
CA ILE A 33 56.26 -30.17 17.38
C ILE A 33 55.08 -30.91 18.01
N LYS A 34 55.31 -31.70 19.06
CA LYS A 34 54.23 -32.41 19.78
C LYS A 34 53.20 -31.44 20.37
N GLN A 35 53.65 -30.31 20.92
CA GLN A 35 52.75 -29.31 21.49
C GLN A 35 51.92 -28.60 20.41
N LYS A 36 52.52 -28.30 19.25
CA LYS A 36 51.82 -27.75 18.08
C LYS A 36 50.81 -28.74 17.52
N ASP A 37 51.16 -30.02 17.40
CA ASP A 37 50.23 -31.08 16.97
C ASP A 37 49.04 -31.23 17.93
N ALA A 38 49.29 -31.16 19.24
CA ALA A 38 48.22 -31.17 20.24
C ALA A 38 47.28 -29.95 20.09
N SER A 39 47.84 -28.77 19.82
CA SER A 39 47.07 -27.54 19.61
C SER A 39 46.27 -27.58 18.30
N ILE A 40 46.87 -28.07 17.22
CA ILE A 40 46.19 -28.27 15.92
C ILE A 40 45.04 -29.27 16.06
N THR A 41 45.25 -30.35 16.82
CA THR A 41 44.21 -31.36 17.05
C THR A 41 43.05 -30.78 17.86
N ALA A 42 43.33 -30.01 18.92
CA ALA A 42 42.31 -29.32 19.69
C ALA A 42 41.51 -28.32 18.84
N MET A 43 42.20 -27.51 18.03
CA MET A 43 41.59 -26.52 17.15
C MET A 43 40.75 -27.17 16.03
N SER A 44 41.21 -28.31 15.48
CA SER A 44 40.45 -29.12 14.54
C SER A 44 39.15 -29.66 15.15
N GLY A 45 39.19 -30.09 16.42
CA GLY A 45 38.01 -30.48 17.19
C GLY A 45 37.02 -29.31 17.36
N GLU A 46 37.52 -28.11 17.65
CA GLU A 46 36.69 -26.91 17.79
C GLU A 46 36.04 -26.48 16.47
N VAL A 47 36.80 -26.49 15.36
CA VAL A 47 36.28 -26.23 14.01
C VAL A 47 35.17 -27.23 13.64
N THR A 48 35.35 -28.50 13.98
CA THR A 48 34.33 -29.55 13.74
C THR A 48 33.06 -29.28 14.55
N SER A 49 33.20 -28.90 15.82
CA SER A 49 32.09 -28.52 16.69
C SER A 49 31.34 -27.27 16.19
N GLN A 50 32.07 -26.25 15.76
CA GLN A 50 31.48 -25.05 15.15
C GLN A 50 30.73 -25.38 13.86
N LYS A 51 31.28 -26.25 13.01
CA LYS A 51 30.61 -26.70 11.77
C LYS A 51 29.29 -27.42 12.06
N GLN A 52 29.23 -28.23 13.11
CA GLN A 52 27.97 -28.84 13.57
C GLN A 52 26.96 -27.77 14.04
N LYS A 53 27.39 -26.78 14.84
CA LYS A 53 26.52 -25.67 15.28
C LYS A 53 25.96 -24.87 14.11
N ILE A 54 26.79 -24.56 13.11
CA ILE A 54 26.36 -23.86 11.89
C ILE A 54 25.30 -24.68 11.15
N SER A 55 25.53 -25.99 10.96
CA SER A 55 24.57 -26.87 10.31
C SER A 55 23.22 -26.91 11.05
N GLN A 56 23.25 -26.89 12.39
CA GLN A 56 22.06 -26.84 13.21
C GLN A 56 21.33 -25.49 13.13
N LEU A 57 22.08 -24.39 13.11
CA LEU A 57 21.52 -23.04 12.90
C LEU A 57 20.85 -22.91 11.52
N GLU A 58 21.49 -23.42 10.46
CA GLU A 58 20.93 -23.43 9.10
C GLU A 58 19.60 -24.22 9.05
N SER A 59 19.55 -25.37 9.71
CA SER A 59 18.31 -26.16 9.83
C SER A 59 17.21 -25.39 10.56
N ASN A 60 17.55 -24.74 11.67
CA ASN A 60 16.59 -23.91 12.43
C ASN A 60 16.07 -22.75 11.58
N VAL A 61 16.94 -22.04 10.86
CA VAL A 61 16.56 -20.94 9.96
C VAL A 61 15.60 -21.42 8.87
N SER A 62 15.87 -22.58 8.26
CA SER A 62 14.99 -23.17 7.26
C SER A 62 13.59 -23.49 7.84
N SER A 63 13.54 -24.09 9.04
CA SER A 63 12.27 -24.39 9.71
C SER A 63 11.48 -23.13 10.08
N LEU A 64 12.16 -22.08 10.56
CA LEU A 64 11.55 -20.81 10.93
C LEU A 64 11.02 -20.08 9.71
N SER A 65 11.75 -20.07 8.60
CA SER A 65 11.30 -19.51 7.32
C SER A 65 10.06 -20.25 6.81
N GLY A 66 10.03 -21.58 6.92
CA GLY A 66 8.84 -22.38 6.60
C GLY A 66 7.63 -22.05 7.48
N ASN A 67 7.84 -21.88 8.77
CA ASN A 67 6.77 -21.49 9.70
C ASN A 67 6.28 -20.07 9.43
N LEU A 68 7.18 -19.12 9.17
CA LEU A 68 6.82 -17.73 8.82
C LEU A 68 5.94 -17.69 7.58
N SER A 69 6.32 -18.40 6.51
CA SER A 69 5.51 -18.47 5.28
C SER A 69 4.13 -19.08 5.50
N ARG A 70 3.99 -20.07 6.40
CA ARG A 70 2.68 -20.61 6.78
C ARG A 70 1.85 -19.59 7.54
N THR A 71 2.45 -18.90 8.52
CA THR A 71 1.77 -17.86 9.30
C THR A 71 1.32 -16.70 8.41
N GLU A 72 2.14 -16.29 7.44
CA GLU A 72 1.78 -15.26 6.45
C GLU A 72 0.53 -15.67 5.64
N ARG A 73 0.46 -16.92 5.16
CA ARG A 73 -0.72 -17.42 4.42
C ARG A 73 -1.96 -17.51 5.30
N LEU A 74 -1.81 -17.90 6.57
CA LEU A 74 -2.93 -17.92 7.52
C LEU A 74 -3.46 -16.51 7.76
N LEU A 75 -2.55 -15.55 7.98
CA LEU A 75 -2.91 -14.15 8.16
C LEU A 75 -3.62 -13.58 6.92
N GLU A 76 -3.14 -13.91 5.72
CA GLU A 76 -3.78 -13.48 4.47
C GLU A 76 -5.20 -14.05 4.34
N ASN A 77 -5.40 -15.34 4.64
CA ASN A 77 -6.72 -15.98 4.62
C ASN A 77 -7.67 -15.40 5.68
N GLU A 78 -7.19 -15.17 6.91
CA GLU A 78 -7.98 -14.51 7.95
C GLU A 78 -8.35 -13.08 7.58
N THR A 79 -7.43 -12.34 6.93
CA THR A 79 -7.68 -10.97 6.46
C THR A 79 -8.77 -10.95 5.39
N GLN A 80 -8.70 -11.84 4.40
CA GLN A 80 -9.73 -11.98 3.37
C GLN A 80 -11.09 -12.37 3.98
N THR A 81 -11.08 -13.29 4.95
CA THR A 81 -12.31 -13.71 5.67
C THR A 81 -12.93 -12.54 6.44
N ARG A 82 -12.10 -11.71 7.10
CA ARG A 82 -12.57 -10.50 7.80
C ARG A 82 -13.17 -9.49 6.84
N GLN A 83 -12.51 -9.20 5.72
CA GLN A 83 -13.01 -8.27 4.71
C GLN A 83 -14.40 -8.72 4.19
N LYS A 84 -14.55 -10.02 3.91
CA LYS A 84 -15.83 -10.57 3.48
C LYS A 84 -16.90 -10.44 4.56
N LEU A 85 -16.57 -10.74 5.81
CA LEU A 85 -17.52 -10.61 6.92
C LEU A 85 -17.94 -9.13 7.14
N GLU A 86 -17.00 -8.19 6.99
CA GLU A 86 -17.30 -6.76 7.05
C GLU A 86 -18.27 -6.34 5.93
N GLU A 87 -18.07 -6.84 4.71
CA GLU A 87 -18.98 -6.63 3.58
C GLU A 87 -20.38 -7.22 3.84
N ASP A 88 -20.46 -8.44 4.37
CA ASP A 88 -21.73 -9.09 4.72
C ASP A 88 -22.48 -8.32 5.82
N ILE A 89 -21.78 -7.85 6.86
CA ILE A 89 -22.38 -7.02 7.91
C ILE A 89 -22.89 -5.69 7.35
N ILE A 90 -22.13 -5.06 6.44
CA ILE A 90 -22.57 -3.84 5.75
C ILE A 90 -23.86 -4.12 4.99
N ASN A 91 -23.91 -5.18 4.18
CA ASN A 91 -25.09 -5.55 3.40
C ASN A 91 -26.33 -5.87 4.26
N LEU A 92 -26.14 -6.48 5.43
CA LEU A 92 -27.24 -6.80 6.35
C LEU A 92 -27.78 -5.58 7.12
N THR A 93 -26.93 -4.59 7.38
CA THR A 93 -27.28 -3.37 8.12
C THR A 93 -27.59 -2.17 7.21
N MET A 94 -27.38 -2.34 5.90
CA MET A 94 -27.62 -1.35 4.87
C MET A 94 -29.10 -0.96 4.82
N VAL A 95 -29.35 0.33 4.98
CA VAL A 95 -30.69 0.93 4.82
C VAL A 95 -30.89 1.32 3.37
N THR A 96 -29.86 1.85 2.73
CA THR A 96 -29.91 2.36 1.36
C THR A 96 -28.51 2.48 0.79
N LYS A 97 -28.43 2.40 -0.53
CA LYS A 97 -27.19 2.48 -1.31
C LYS A 97 -27.44 3.24 -2.60
N SER A 98 -26.45 4.02 -3.02
CA SER A 98 -26.39 4.63 -4.34
C SER A 98 -25.04 4.36 -4.98
N ASP A 99 -25.06 4.00 -6.25
CA ASP A 99 -23.89 3.89 -7.12
C ASP A 99 -23.85 5.07 -8.09
N TYR A 100 -22.67 5.64 -8.31
CA TYR A 100 -22.44 6.74 -9.26
C TYR A 100 -21.00 6.72 -9.77
N GLY A 101 -20.62 7.69 -10.61
CA GLY A 101 -19.26 7.85 -11.11
C GLY A 101 -18.65 9.18 -10.71
N VAL A 102 -17.41 9.17 -10.21
CA VAL A 102 -16.57 10.38 -10.12
C VAL A 102 -15.55 10.38 -11.23
N ILE A 103 -15.10 11.55 -11.68
CA ILE A 103 -14.18 11.65 -12.81
C ILE A 103 -12.85 12.25 -12.37
N GLY A 104 -11.81 11.42 -12.40
CA GLY A 104 -10.42 11.79 -12.16
C GLY A 104 -9.67 12.03 -13.46
N VAL A 105 -8.44 12.53 -13.35
CA VAL A 105 -7.51 12.68 -14.48
C VAL A 105 -6.16 12.12 -14.05
N ASP A 106 -5.50 11.39 -14.93
CA ASP A 106 -4.16 10.85 -14.68
C ASP A 106 -3.05 11.85 -15.04
N GLU A 107 -1.79 11.42 -14.89
CA GLU A 107 -0.60 12.22 -15.20
C GLU A 107 -0.43 12.59 -16.69
N ASN A 108 -1.19 11.94 -17.59
CA ASN A 108 -1.17 12.18 -19.04
C ASN A 108 -2.38 13.02 -19.51
N ASP A 109 -3.10 13.67 -18.59
CA ASP A 109 -4.34 14.40 -18.86
C ASP A 109 -5.47 13.52 -19.45
N ILE A 110 -5.44 12.21 -19.21
CA ILE A 110 -6.52 11.28 -19.61
C ILE A 110 -7.53 11.19 -18.48
N GLY A 111 -8.80 11.42 -18.79
CA GLY A 111 -9.88 11.32 -17.83
C GLY A 111 -10.31 9.87 -17.59
N HIS A 112 -10.65 9.54 -16.36
CA HIS A 112 -11.10 8.20 -15.96
C HIS A 112 -12.33 8.30 -15.07
N VAL A 113 -13.33 7.46 -15.31
CA VAL A 113 -14.51 7.34 -14.43
C VAL A 113 -14.23 6.30 -13.37
N ILE A 114 -14.24 6.72 -12.11
CA ILE A 114 -13.97 5.88 -10.96
C ILE A 114 -15.32 5.58 -10.28
N PRO A 115 -15.64 4.31 -10.01
CA PRO A 115 -16.84 3.93 -9.29
C PRO A 115 -16.91 4.58 -7.91
N LEU A 116 -18.05 5.23 -7.65
CA LEU A 116 -18.41 5.81 -6.37
C LEU A 116 -19.62 5.07 -5.83
N GLU A 117 -19.51 4.61 -4.59
CA GLU A 117 -20.61 3.98 -3.86
C GLU A 117 -20.82 4.74 -2.54
N VAL A 118 -22.07 5.11 -2.28
CA VAL A 118 -22.49 5.69 -1.00
C VAL A 118 -23.47 4.73 -0.34
N ILE A 119 -23.11 4.25 0.85
CA ILE A 119 -23.93 3.34 1.67
C ILE A 119 -24.34 4.05 2.94
N ILE A 120 -25.62 3.97 3.29
CA ILE A 120 -26.13 4.43 4.58
C ILE A 120 -26.63 3.21 5.34
N LYS A 121 -26.13 3.04 6.57
CA LYS A 121 -26.48 1.92 7.46
C LYS A 121 -26.76 2.42 8.88
N GLU A 122 -27.45 1.62 9.67
CA GLU A 122 -27.61 1.90 11.10
C GLU A 122 -26.24 1.93 11.80
N GLY A 123 -26.02 2.90 12.69
CA GLY A 123 -24.71 3.17 13.27
C GLY A 123 -24.70 4.29 14.31
N ASN A 124 -23.56 4.97 14.45
CA ASN A 124 -23.33 6.02 15.46
C ASN A 124 -23.13 7.42 14.86
N SER A 125 -23.58 7.64 13.63
CA SER A 125 -23.46 8.93 12.91
C SER A 125 -22.04 9.24 12.43
N ASN A 126 -21.26 8.19 12.12
CA ASN A 126 -19.91 8.31 11.60
C ASN A 126 -19.90 8.45 10.08
N LEU A 127 -18.92 9.20 9.56
CA LEU A 127 -18.57 9.24 8.14
C LEU A 127 -17.27 8.45 7.92
N PHE A 128 -17.36 7.37 7.16
CA PHE A 128 -16.23 6.55 6.76
C PHE A 128 -15.91 6.80 5.29
N LEU A 129 -14.63 7.07 5.01
CA LEU A 129 -14.13 7.25 3.66
C LEU A 129 -13.23 6.06 3.32
N ASN A 130 -13.61 5.28 2.31
CA ASN A 130 -12.79 4.20 1.78
C ASN A 130 -12.20 4.65 0.45
N VAL A 131 -10.88 4.85 0.45
CA VAL A 131 -10.12 5.41 -0.66
C VAL A 131 -9.04 4.42 -1.11
N ALA A 132 -9.36 3.13 -1.10
CA ALA A 132 -8.45 2.07 -1.50
C ALA A 132 -7.88 2.34 -2.91
N ASN A 133 -6.55 2.38 -3.01
CA ASN A 133 -5.79 2.62 -4.24
C ASN A 133 -5.96 4.02 -4.86
N VAL A 134 -6.44 5.01 -4.11
CA VAL A 134 -6.55 6.41 -4.56
C VAL A 134 -5.76 7.33 -3.63
N LEU A 135 -5.02 8.28 -4.18
CA LEU A 135 -4.40 9.34 -3.39
C LEU A 135 -5.40 10.47 -3.18
N VAL A 136 -5.66 10.80 -1.92
CA VAL A 136 -6.66 11.79 -1.50
C VAL A 136 -5.95 12.91 -0.76
N ASP A 137 -6.10 14.14 -1.26
CA ASP A 137 -5.58 15.35 -0.63
C ASP A 137 -6.53 15.88 0.47
N GLU A 138 -6.08 16.89 1.21
CA GLU A 138 -6.88 17.56 2.25
C GLU A 138 -8.16 18.19 1.67
N ALA A 139 -8.08 18.74 0.45
CA ALA A 139 -9.19 19.37 -0.23
C ALA A 139 -10.33 18.38 -0.51
N MET A 140 -9.99 17.14 -0.86
CA MET A 140 -10.95 16.09 -1.11
C MET A 140 -11.61 15.61 0.20
N GLN A 141 -10.86 15.50 1.31
CA GLN A 141 -11.46 15.20 2.63
C GLN A 141 -12.50 16.24 3.04
N SER A 142 -12.18 17.53 2.88
CA SER A 142 -13.12 18.62 3.11
C SER A 142 -14.34 18.53 2.18
N SER A 143 -14.12 18.22 0.90
CA SER A 143 -15.18 18.05 -0.09
C SER A 143 -16.17 16.95 0.28
N TYR A 144 -15.72 15.80 0.82
CA TYR A 144 -16.63 14.77 1.32
C TYR A 144 -17.52 15.27 2.46
N GLN A 145 -16.95 15.98 3.44
CA GLN A 145 -17.72 16.50 4.57
C GLN A 145 -18.77 17.51 4.11
N THR A 146 -18.40 18.41 3.21
CA THR A 146 -19.32 19.37 2.61
C THR A 146 -20.40 18.67 1.80
N ALA A 147 -20.04 17.70 0.95
CA ALA A 147 -21.00 16.95 0.14
C ALA A 147 -22.07 16.25 1.00
N ILE A 148 -21.67 15.56 2.07
CA ILE A 148 -22.62 14.89 2.98
C ILE A 148 -23.49 15.90 3.72
N ARG A 149 -22.93 17.04 4.14
CA ARG A 149 -23.69 18.12 4.78
C ARG A 149 -24.75 18.69 3.84
N VAL A 150 -24.36 19.06 2.62
CA VAL A 150 -25.25 19.61 1.60
C VAL A 150 -26.33 18.59 1.23
N ALA A 151 -25.98 17.32 1.01
CA ALA A 151 -26.95 16.27 0.72
C ALA A 151 -28.02 16.13 1.84
N ARG A 152 -27.59 16.23 3.10
CA ARG A 152 -28.48 16.22 4.26
C ARG A 152 -29.42 17.43 4.26
N GLU A 153 -28.92 18.61 3.92
CA GLU A 153 -29.69 19.85 3.89
C GLU A 153 -30.73 19.85 2.76
N VAL A 154 -30.34 19.38 1.58
CA VAL A 154 -31.24 19.22 0.41
C VAL A 154 -32.35 18.23 0.70
N THR A 155 -32.02 17.04 1.22
CA THR A 155 -33.01 15.97 1.45
C THR A 155 -33.79 16.13 2.75
N ARG A 156 -33.31 16.98 3.68
CA ARG A 156 -33.80 17.10 5.06
C ARG A 156 -33.80 15.76 5.81
N THR A 157 -32.89 14.86 5.45
CA THR A 157 -32.78 13.52 6.05
C THR A 157 -32.03 13.58 7.37
N SER A 158 -32.57 12.96 8.42
CA SER A 158 -31.81 12.76 9.67
C SER A 158 -30.80 11.63 9.51
N LEU A 159 -29.54 11.93 9.80
CA LEU A 159 -28.43 10.97 9.85
C LEU A 159 -28.10 10.52 11.28
N VAL A 160 -28.94 10.88 12.24
CA VAL A 160 -28.78 10.44 13.63
C VAL A 160 -28.87 8.92 13.68
N LYS A 161 -27.86 8.29 14.29
CA LYS A 161 -27.69 6.83 14.35
C LYS A 161 -27.52 6.17 12.98
N LYS A 162 -27.03 6.90 11.98
CA LYS A 162 -26.73 6.33 10.66
C LYS A 162 -25.28 6.59 10.29
N ASP A 163 -24.53 5.53 10.09
CA ASP A 163 -23.19 5.63 9.53
C ASP A 163 -23.29 5.77 8.00
N ILE A 164 -22.44 6.62 7.45
CA ILE A 164 -22.29 6.82 6.00
C ILE A 164 -20.93 6.29 5.60
N LEU A 165 -20.91 5.42 4.60
CA LEU A 165 -19.70 4.93 3.98
C LEU A 165 -19.65 5.50 2.57
N VAL A 166 -18.58 6.20 2.25
CA VAL A 166 -18.30 6.68 0.89
C VAL A 166 -17.09 5.92 0.37
N ASN A 167 -17.35 5.07 -0.62
CA ASN A 167 -16.36 4.19 -1.21
C ASN A 167 -15.99 4.70 -2.60
N ILE A 168 -14.72 5.03 -2.80
CA ILE A 168 -14.15 5.30 -4.12
C ILE A 168 -13.07 4.27 -4.35
N LYS A 169 -13.35 3.32 -5.25
CA LYS A 169 -12.46 2.19 -5.52
C LYS A 169 -11.92 2.30 -6.94
N SER A 170 -10.62 2.57 -7.05
CA SER A 170 -9.92 2.42 -8.33
C SER A 170 -9.62 0.95 -8.59
N PRO A 171 -9.78 0.44 -9.83
CA PRO A 171 -9.33 -0.90 -10.19
C PRO A 171 -7.85 -1.08 -9.82
N PRO A 172 -7.43 -2.26 -9.29
CA PRO A 172 -6.05 -2.50 -8.84
C PRO A 172 -4.97 -2.34 -9.92
N GLN A 173 -5.38 -2.27 -11.19
CA GLN A 173 -4.51 -2.28 -12.37
C GLN A 173 -4.24 -0.87 -12.91
N GLU A 174 -4.97 0.15 -12.42
CA GLU A 174 -4.81 1.54 -12.85
C GLU A 174 -3.82 2.24 -11.92
N GLN A 175 -2.71 2.69 -12.49
CA GLN A 175 -1.64 3.42 -11.82
C GLN A 175 -2.23 4.66 -11.15
N LYS A 176 -1.79 4.94 -9.89
CA LYS A 176 -2.15 6.08 -9.03
C LYS A 176 -2.99 7.16 -9.73
N LEU A 177 -4.31 6.92 -9.82
CA LEU A 177 -5.24 7.93 -10.27
C LEU A 177 -5.22 9.09 -9.28
N ILE A 178 -4.87 10.27 -9.78
CA ILE A 178 -4.82 11.47 -8.97
C ILE A 178 -6.21 12.11 -9.05
N ILE A 179 -7.04 11.85 -8.03
CA ILE A 179 -8.22 12.68 -7.79
C ILE A 179 -7.73 13.95 -7.08
N SER A 180 -7.14 14.86 -7.86
CA SER A 180 -6.64 16.14 -7.34
C SER A 180 -7.78 17.16 -7.20
N GLY A 181 -7.91 17.72 -6.00
CA GLY A 181 -8.88 18.75 -5.68
C GLY A 181 -10.31 18.24 -5.53
N GLY A 182 -11.13 18.98 -4.77
CA GLY A 182 -12.52 18.65 -4.42
C GLY A 182 -13.52 18.60 -5.60
N SER A 183 -13.05 18.48 -6.85
CA SER A 183 -13.81 18.46 -8.10
C SER A 183 -14.79 17.30 -8.25
N ALA A 184 -14.73 16.31 -7.35
CA ALA A 184 -15.71 15.23 -7.24
C ALA A 184 -16.89 15.58 -6.31
N GLY A 185 -16.85 16.73 -5.62
CA GLY A 185 -17.80 17.09 -4.57
C GLY A 185 -19.25 17.07 -5.03
N GLY A 186 -19.54 17.61 -6.22
CA GLY A 186 -20.88 17.58 -6.80
C GLY A 186 -21.38 16.16 -7.05
N ALA A 187 -20.53 15.30 -7.64
CA ALA A 187 -20.85 13.90 -7.91
C ALA A 187 -21.08 13.09 -6.61
N ILE A 188 -20.25 13.31 -5.59
CA ILE A 188 -20.44 12.73 -4.24
C ILE A 188 -21.77 13.18 -3.64
N THR A 189 -22.12 14.45 -3.81
CA THR A 189 -23.37 15.01 -3.30
C THR A 189 -24.58 14.38 -4.00
N ILE A 190 -24.56 14.18 -5.32
CA ILE A 190 -25.63 13.46 -6.04
C ILE A 190 -25.79 12.04 -5.51
N ALA A 191 -24.71 11.27 -5.40
CA ALA A 191 -24.78 9.91 -4.89
C ALA A 191 -25.32 9.87 -3.45
N ALA A 192 -24.91 10.82 -2.60
CA ALA A 192 -25.40 10.93 -1.24
C ALA A 192 -26.89 11.32 -1.17
N ILE A 193 -27.35 12.25 -2.00
CA ILE A 193 -28.77 12.61 -2.11
C ILE A 193 -29.58 11.40 -2.55
N ALA A 194 -29.16 10.71 -3.60
CA ALA A 194 -29.83 9.53 -4.11
C ALA A 194 -29.92 8.42 -3.04
N ALA A 195 -28.82 8.16 -2.32
CA ALA A 195 -28.82 7.22 -1.20
C ALA A 195 -29.82 7.65 -0.12
N MET A 196 -29.78 8.91 0.34
CA MET A 196 -30.71 9.42 1.38
C MET A 196 -32.18 9.35 0.96
N GLU A 197 -32.49 9.53 -0.32
CA GLU A 197 -33.86 9.42 -0.86
C GLU A 197 -34.27 7.99 -1.22
N GLY A 198 -33.36 7.01 -1.15
CA GLY A 198 -33.63 5.63 -1.58
C GLY A 198 -33.85 5.51 -3.09
N LYS A 199 -33.19 6.37 -3.88
CA LYS A 199 -33.25 6.39 -5.35
C LYS A 199 -31.91 6.00 -5.96
N ALA A 200 -31.92 5.65 -7.23
CA ALA A 200 -30.72 5.45 -8.02
C ALA A 200 -30.50 6.65 -8.95
N PRO A 201 -29.28 7.20 -9.05
CA PRO A 201 -28.95 8.17 -10.08
C PRO A 201 -29.12 7.57 -11.49
N LEU A 202 -29.38 8.43 -12.47
CA LEU A 202 -29.45 8.05 -13.88
C LEU A 202 -28.08 7.60 -14.38
N SER A 203 -28.00 6.39 -14.92
CA SER A 203 -26.75 5.77 -15.38
C SER A 203 -26.13 6.45 -16.61
N ASP A 204 -26.92 7.22 -17.37
CA ASP A 204 -26.46 7.94 -18.56
C ASP A 204 -26.19 9.43 -18.31
N VAL A 205 -26.13 9.85 -17.04
CA VAL A 205 -25.83 11.24 -16.64
C VAL A 205 -24.64 11.25 -15.68
N LEU A 206 -23.54 11.87 -16.10
CA LEU A 206 -22.36 12.08 -15.25
C LEU A 206 -22.16 13.55 -14.97
N MET A 207 -21.54 13.86 -13.83
CA MET A 207 -21.22 15.24 -13.47
C MET A 207 -19.83 15.40 -12.86
N THR A 208 -19.34 16.63 -12.92
CA THR A 208 -18.11 17.07 -12.25
C THR A 208 -18.34 18.46 -11.66
N GLY A 209 -17.59 18.82 -10.62
CA GLY A 209 -17.74 20.10 -9.94
C GLY A 209 -17.33 20.02 -8.47
N THR A 210 -16.72 21.09 -7.96
CA THR A 210 -16.61 21.24 -6.50
C THR A 210 -17.99 21.52 -5.90
N ILE A 211 -18.16 21.26 -4.61
CA ILE A 211 -19.37 21.61 -3.87
C ILE A 211 -19.02 22.57 -2.73
N SER A 212 -19.80 23.63 -2.61
CA SER A 212 -19.69 24.63 -1.54
C SER A 212 -20.82 24.46 -0.52
N GLU A 213 -20.65 24.99 0.69
CA GLU A 213 -21.70 24.95 1.73
C GLU A 213 -22.98 25.72 1.34
N ASP A 214 -22.90 26.68 0.41
CA ASP A 214 -24.05 27.40 -0.15
C ASP A 214 -24.73 26.65 -1.32
N HIS A 215 -24.38 25.38 -1.50
CA HIS A 215 -24.88 24.47 -2.54
C HIS A 215 -24.39 24.80 -3.96
N SER A 216 -23.51 25.80 -4.13
CA SER A 216 -22.96 26.16 -5.43
C SER A 216 -21.96 25.13 -5.96
N ILE A 217 -21.99 24.94 -7.29
CA ILE A 217 -21.06 24.07 -8.01
C ILE A 217 -19.91 24.92 -8.55
N GLY A 218 -18.69 24.66 -8.07
CA GLY A 218 -17.50 25.40 -8.45
C GLY A 218 -16.68 24.75 -9.57
N GLN A 219 -15.76 25.54 -10.13
CA GLN A 219 -14.97 25.17 -11.30
C GLN A 219 -14.03 23.99 -11.07
N ILE A 220 -13.65 23.36 -12.17
CA ILE A 220 -12.78 22.18 -12.20
C ILE A 220 -11.63 22.32 -13.20
N GLY A 221 -10.58 21.55 -12.97
CA GLY A 221 -9.50 21.34 -13.94
C GLY A 221 -9.85 20.31 -15.01
N ALA A 222 -9.25 20.48 -16.19
CA ALA A 222 -9.37 19.61 -17.36
C ALA A 222 -10.82 19.20 -17.76
N PRO A 223 -11.75 20.17 -17.99
CA PRO A 223 -13.15 19.84 -18.32
C PRO A 223 -13.31 18.93 -19.54
N ARG A 224 -12.50 19.16 -20.58
CA ARG A 224 -12.54 18.34 -21.81
C ARG A 224 -12.16 16.89 -21.59
N ALA A 225 -11.06 16.62 -20.87
CA ALA A 225 -10.62 15.26 -20.58
C ALA A 225 -11.69 14.49 -19.79
N LYS A 226 -12.27 15.15 -18.79
CA LYS A 226 -13.36 14.57 -17.99
C LYS A 226 -14.63 14.32 -18.80
N GLY A 227 -14.98 15.22 -19.72
CA GLY A 227 -16.12 15.04 -20.62
C GLY A 227 -15.94 13.87 -21.59
N ILE A 228 -14.72 13.67 -22.12
CA ILE A 228 -14.39 12.51 -22.95
C ILE A 228 -14.55 11.21 -22.17
N ALA A 229 -14.02 11.16 -20.94
CA ALA A 229 -14.16 10.01 -20.06
C ALA A 229 -15.63 9.67 -19.77
N ALA A 230 -16.45 10.70 -19.55
CA ALA A 230 -17.89 10.53 -19.34
C ALA A 230 -18.57 9.88 -20.56
N LYS A 231 -18.25 10.36 -21.76
CA LYS A 231 -18.75 9.77 -23.01
C LYS A 231 -18.30 8.33 -23.21
N GLU A 232 -17.02 8.04 -22.98
CA GLU A 232 -16.46 6.70 -23.14
C GLU A 232 -17.09 5.69 -22.19
N ASN A 233 -17.60 6.16 -21.05
CA ASN A 233 -18.37 5.38 -20.08
C ASN A 233 -19.89 5.38 -20.36
N GLY A 234 -20.32 5.84 -21.54
CA GLY A 234 -21.71 5.73 -21.99
C GLY A 234 -22.66 6.83 -21.51
N ALA A 235 -22.15 7.91 -20.92
CA ALA A 235 -22.99 9.06 -20.57
C ALA A 235 -23.54 9.73 -21.83
N LYS A 236 -24.81 10.13 -21.80
CA LYS A 236 -25.46 10.95 -22.83
C LYS A 236 -25.49 12.42 -22.45
N LEU A 237 -25.48 12.71 -21.16
CA LEU A 237 -25.46 14.06 -20.60
C LEU A 237 -24.31 14.20 -19.61
N PHE A 238 -23.50 15.24 -19.80
CA PHE A 238 -22.42 15.62 -18.91
C PHE A 238 -22.70 16.98 -18.28
N LEU A 239 -22.85 17.00 -16.96
CA LEU A 239 -23.11 18.21 -16.18
C LEU A 239 -21.79 18.83 -15.72
N VAL A 240 -21.62 20.13 -15.98
CA VAL A 240 -20.39 20.87 -15.66
C VAL A 240 -20.69 22.17 -14.91
N PRO A 241 -19.70 22.74 -14.21
CA PRO A 241 -19.85 24.05 -13.57
C PRO A 241 -20.14 25.18 -14.58
N PRO A 242 -20.71 26.31 -14.13
CA PRO A 242 -21.04 27.43 -15.01
C PRO A 242 -19.77 28.02 -15.67
N GLY A 243 -19.86 28.28 -16.97
CA GLY A 243 -18.79 28.83 -17.79
C GLY A 243 -17.84 27.79 -18.39
N GLN A 244 -17.93 26.51 -18.00
CA GLN A 244 -16.98 25.48 -18.45
C GLN A 244 -17.49 24.62 -19.61
N LYS A 245 -18.71 24.83 -20.11
CA LYS A 245 -19.22 24.09 -21.28
C LYS A 245 -18.35 24.31 -22.52
N ASN A 246 -17.89 25.54 -22.74
CA ASN A 246 -17.02 25.87 -23.89
C ASN A 246 -15.64 25.22 -23.79
N GLU A 247 -15.13 25.02 -22.56
CA GLU A 247 -13.85 24.34 -22.34
C GLU A 247 -13.95 22.84 -22.64
N VAL A 248 -15.11 22.22 -22.42
CA VAL A 248 -15.37 20.83 -22.85
C VAL A 248 -15.38 20.73 -24.37
N GLY A 249 -16.03 21.69 -25.04
CA GLY A 249 -16.20 21.70 -26.49
C GLY A 249 -17.17 20.62 -26.98
N ASP A 250 -17.16 20.36 -28.30
CA ASP A 250 -17.95 19.28 -28.88
C ASP A 250 -17.25 17.93 -28.70
N ILE A 251 -17.80 17.13 -27.79
CA ILE A 251 -17.36 15.76 -27.53
C ILE A 251 -18.34 14.73 -28.09
N GLY A 252 -19.48 15.13 -28.68
CA GLY A 252 -20.50 14.23 -29.22
C GLY A 252 -21.51 13.68 -28.20
N ILE A 253 -21.59 14.28 -27.01
CA ILE A 253 -22.66 14.06 -26.01
C ILE A 253 -23.18 15.43 -25.53
N GLU A 254 -24.36 15.46 -24.91
CA GLU A 254 -24.90 16.73 -24.41
C GLU A 254 -24.08 17.24 -23.22
N VAL A 255 -23.70 18.52 -23.24
CA VAL A 255 -23.03 19.19 -22.13
C VAL A 255 -23.92 20.31 -21.60
N ARG A 256 -24.21 20.28 -20.30
CA ARG A 256 -25.08 21.26 -19.64
C ARG A 256 -24.39 21.85 -18.42
N GLU A 257 -24.48 23.18 -18.31
CA GLU A 257 -23.98 23.89 -17.15
C GLU A 257 -25.02 23.84 -16.04
N VAL A 258 -24.57 23.61 -14.80
CA VAL A 258 -25.40 23.59 -13.60
C VAL A 258 -24.74 24.46 -12.53
N ARG A 259 -25.52 25.32 -11.88
CA ARG A 259 -25.00 26.29 -10.90
C ARG A 259 -25.07 25.78 -9.47
N THR A 260 -26.08 24.98 -9.15
CA THR A 260 -26.29 24.43 -7.80
C THR A 260 -26.58 22.93 -7.86
N ILE A 261 -26.42 22.26 -6.72
CA ILE A 261 -26.71 20.83 -6.64
C ILE A 261 -28.19 20.52 -6.90
N GLU A 262 -29.14 21.35 -6.48
CA GLU A 262 -30.58 21.14 -6.73
C GLU A 262 -30.92 21.24 -8.21
N GLU A 263 -30.17 22.05 -8.96
CA GLU A 263 -30.28 22.06 -10.41
C GLU A 263 -29.74 20.77 -11.01
N ALA A 264 -28.57 20.30 -10.56
CA ALA A 264 -27.97 19.06 -11.03
C ALA A 264 -28.86 17.83 -10.74
N VAL A 265 -29.47 17.76 -9.55
CA VAL A 265 -30.37 16.68 -9.13
C VAL A 265 -31.51 16.48 -10.13
N LYS A 266 -32.11 17.56 -10.66
CA LYS A 266 -33.23 17.48 -11.64
C LYS A 266 -32.87 16.72 -12.91
N TYR A 267 -31.59 16.60 -13.22
CA TYR A 267 -31.09 15.90 -14.39
C TYR A 267 -30.45 14.55 -14.04
N ALA A 268 -30.06 14.32 -12.79
CA ALA A 268 -29.24 13.18 -12.39
C ALA A 268 -29.99 12.13 -11.55
N ILE A 269 -31.15 12.46 -10.98
CA ILE A 269 -31.97 11.57 -10.14
C ILE A 269 -33.44 11.72 -10.55
#